data_AF-A0A7S0H7J6-F1
#
_entry.id   AF-A0A7S0H7J6-F1
#
_cell.length_a   1.000
_cell.length_b   1.000
_cell.length_c   1.000
_cell.angle_alpha   90.00
_cell.angle_beta   90.00
_cell.angle_gamma   90.00
#
_symmetry.space_group_name_H-M   'P 1'
#
loop_
_entity.id
_entity.type
_entity.pdbx_description
1 polymer ?
#
loop_
_entity_poly.entity_id
_entity_poly.type
_entity_poly.pdbx_seq_one_letter_code
_entity_poly.pdbx_strand_id
1 'polypeptide(L)'
;DAKVLAMAARNSGGVVVAQVKRLAANGSIPARKVHVPGSLVDCIVVVDPEDHKDYHSMSYFENHNPAWSQEVRVPLEEIPPLPLNARKMIARRAAYELKSQDTVNLGIGMPDGVASVANEEHFLHRITLSTEVGLFGGLGATGHNFGPATNAAAFVEMNQMFDFYNGGGLDVCFLGCGQVSSTGDVNVSRMVESKLTGPGGFMDITQATARVVYMGTFTARGLQIGVENGELRILQEGKIMKFVNQVREVTFSGDMAVKTGQSVLYITERAVFQLGWQSPELELVEIAPGIDLEKDVLSQMEFEPKIAENLKTMDHRIFEEGLMNLNETVFGVDFRERLEYDATNHVVYIDNGNLNLTTLNQVHEYSIALEAVMRPIYEESGRFDVVANYENFDCRDELAALFASMVQEIEAKYYKSASRYAGHAFFRAKLGKELEVLDEHDLFPFFDQDGNGQVSAKEMRAGLERYMRMNVSDDQLQHIMGFPESGYLDENGFYLQMNKFFSHRLRQKP
;
A
#
# COMPACT_ATOMS: atom_id res chain seq x y z
N ASP A 1 -7.79 -23.56 -2.27
CA ASP A 1 -8.85 -23.81 -3.29
C ASP A 1 -9.34 -25.24 -3.46
N ALA A 2 -8.69 -26.26 -2.91
CA ALA A 2 -9.07 -27.66 -3.14
C ALA A 2 -10.57 -27.94 -2.91
N LYS A 3 -11.17 -27.28 -1.93
CA LYS A 3 -12.60 -27.36 -1.61
C LYS A 3 -13.49 -26.86 -2.75
N VAL A 4 -13.17 -25.70 -3.33
CA VAL A 4 -13.97 -25.09 -4.41
C VAL A 4 -13.88 -25.94 -5.68
N LEU A 5 -12.68 -26.43 -6.01
CA LEU A 5 -12.46 -27.32 -7.16
C LEU A 5 -13.25 -28.63 -7.01
N ALA A 6 -13.23 -29.24 -5.83
CA ALA A 6 -13.99 -30.47 -5.56
C ALA A 6 -15.52 -30.24 -5.67
N MET A 7 -16.03 -29.13 -5.14
CA MET A 7 -17.45 -28.76 -5.27
C MET A 7 -17.85 -28.57 -6.75
N ALA A 8 -17.04 -27.86 -7.53
CA ALA A 8 -17.31 -27.60 -8.94
C ALA A 8 -17.34 -28.89 -9.77
N ALA A 9 -16.35 -29.77 -9.58
CA ALA A 9 -16.29 -31.07 -10.25
C ALA A 9 -17.52 -31.91 -9.92
N ARG A 10 -17.86 -32.03 -8.63
CA ARG A 10 -18.99 -32.85 -8.20
C ARG A 10 -20.34 -32.34 -8.69
N ASN A 11 -20.57 -31.03 -8.61
CA ASN A 11 -21.82 -30.41 -9.10
C ASN A 11 -21.97 -30.51 -10.63
N SER A 12 -20.88 -30.81 -11.34
CA SER A 12 -20.87 -31.04 -12.78
C SER A 12 -20.90 -32.53 -13.15
N GLY A 13 -21.10 -33.43 -12.18
CA GLY A 13 -21.08 -34.89 -12.39
C GLY A 13 -19.69 -35.47 -12.67
N GLY A 14 -18.64 -34.72 -12.34
CA GLY A 14 -17.25 -35.17 -12.45
C GLY A 14 -16.82 -36.08 -11.29
N VAL A 15 -15.59 -36.58 -11.39
CA VAL A 15 -14.94 -37.44 -10.38
C VAL A 15 -13.83 -36.66 -9.69
N VAL A 16 -13.82 -36.66 -8.35
CA VAL A 16 -12.80 -36.00 -7.53
C VAL A 16 -11.80 -37.04 -7.00
N VAL A 17 -10.56 -36.94 -7.49
CA VAL A 17 -9.43 -37.77 -7.03
C VAL A 17 -8.52 -36.92 -6.14
N ALA A 18 -8.32 -37.34 -4.89
CA ALA A 18 -7.47 -36.66 -3.93
C ALA A 18 -6.16 -37.42 -3.72
N GLN A 19 -5.03 -36.81 -4.09
CA GLN A 19 -3.70 -37.32 -3.76
C GLN A 19 -3.29 -36.86 -2.35
N VAL A 20 -2.88 -37.80 -1.49
CA VAL A 20 -2.56 -37.51 -0.08
C VAL A 20 -1.24 -38.14 0.36
N LYS A 21 -0.56 -37.50 1.32
CA LYS A 21 0.68 -38.02 1.91
C LYS A 21 0.47 -39.25 2.80
N ARG A 22 -0.68 -39.32 3.49
CA ARG A 22 -0.97 -40.36 4.50
C ARG A 22 -2.47 -40.47 4.77
N LEU A 23 -2.87 -41.62 5.27
CA LEU A 23 -4.22 -41.87 5.79
C LEU A 23 -4.27 -41.62 7.31
N ALA A 24 -5.45 -41.30 7.81
CA ALA A 24 -5.74 -41.16 9.22
C ALA A 24 -7.01 -41.96 9.58
N ALA A 25 -7.17 -42.33 10.84
CA ALA A 25 -8.36 -43.06 11.28
C ALA A 25 -9.63 -42.19 11.11
N ASN A 26 -10.76 -42.83 10.82
CA ASN A 26 -12.03 -42.10 10.70
C ASN A 26 -12.35 -41.34 12.00
N GLY A 27 -12.73 -40.06 11.87
CA GLY A 27 -13.02 -39.18 13.01
C GLY A 27 -11.78 -38.63 13.73
N SER A 28 -10.56 -38.95 13.31
CA SER A 28 -9.34 -38.48 14.01
C SER A 28 -8.88 -37.09 13.60
N ILE A 29 -9.44 -36.51 12.53
CA ILE A 29 -9.15 -35.13 12.10
C ILE A 29 -10.16 -34.21 12.79
N PRO A 30 -9.73 -33.20 13.57
CA PRO A 30 -10.64 -32.23 14.17
C PRO A 30 -11.51 -31.56 13.10
N ALA A 31 -12.82 -31.46 13.33
CA ALA A 31 -13.77 -30.97 12.32
C ALA A 31 -13.40 -29.57 11.76
N ARG A 32 -12.86 -28.68 12.61
CA ARG A 32 -12.40 -27.34 12.19
C ARG A 32 -11.12 -27.34 11.33
N LYS A 33 -10.42 -28.48 11.22
CA LYS A 33 -9.23 -28.67 10.37
C LYS A 33 -9.54 -29.43 9.08
N VAL A 34 -10.80 -29.83 8.85
CA VAL A 34 -11.21 -30.49 7.60
C VAL A 34 -11.38 -29.43 6.51
N HIS A 35 -10.45 -29.39 5.55
CA HIS A 35 -10.51 -28.44 4.42
C HIS A 35 -11.49 -28.88 3.33
N VAL A 36 -11.48 -30.17 2.95
CA VAL A 36 -12.39 -30.74 1.95
C VAL A 36 -13.25 -31.81 2.65
N PRO A 37 -14.58 -31.64 2.72
CA PRO A 37 -15.47 -32.67 3.24
C PRO A 37 -15.30 -33.97 2.45
N GLY A 38 -15.13 -35.10 3.15
CA GLY A 38 -14.89 -36.40 2.51
C GLY A 38 -16.03 -36.86 1.60
N SER A 39 -17.24 -36.34 1.79
CA SER A 39 -18.34 -36.61 0.87
C SER A 39 -18.04 -36.11 -0.55
N LEU A 40 -17.21 -35.08 -0.74
CA LEU A 40 -16.86 -34.52 -2.04
C LEU A 40 -15.76 -35.29 -2.78
N VAL A 41 -15.18 -36.33 -2.18
CA VAL A 41 -14.04 -37.07 -2.73
C VAL A 41 -14.49 -38.47 -3.14
N ASP A 42 -14.24 -38.86 -4.38
CA ASP A 42 -14.63 -40.16 -4.93
C ASP A 42 -13.50 -41.19 -4.85
N CYS A 43 -12.24 -40.74 -4.93
CA CYS A 43 -11.06 -41.59 -4.88
C CYS A 43 -9.92 -40.93 -4.09
N ILE A 44 -9.20 -41.74 -3.31
CA ILE A 44 -7.98 -41.30 -2.58
C ILE A 44 -6.80 -42.09 -3.13
N VAL A 45 -5.75 -41.37 -3.53
CA VAL A 45 -4.46 -41.94 -3.93
C VAL A 45 -3.43 -41.57 -2.87
N VAL A 46 -2.89 -42.57 -2.19
CA VAL A 46 -1.84 -42.36 -1.18
C VAL A 46 -0.50 -42.45 -1.87
N VAL A 47 0.36 -41.45 -1.68
CA VAL A 47 1.73 -41.48 -2.21
C VAL A 47 2.59 -42.35 -1.30
N ASP A 48 3.30 -43.32 -1.89
CA ASP A 48 4.21 -44.18 -1.15
C ASP A 48 5.37 -43.37 -0.53
N PRO A 49 5.86 -43.73 0.67
CA PRO A 49 6.88 -42.93 1.39
C PRO A 49 8.15 -42.62 0.59
N GLU A 50 8.64 -43.57 -0.20
CA GLU A 50 9.80 -43.45 -1.07
C GLU A 50 9.62 -42.39 -2.18
N ASP A 51 8.37 -42.14 -2.55
CA ASP A 51 7.95 -41.33 -3.69
C ASP A 51 7.50 -39.92 -3.25
N HIS A 52 7.51 -39.62 -1.94
CA HIS A 52 7.08 -38.31 -1.42
C HIS A 52 7.87 -37.14 -2.00
N LYS A 53 9.15 -37.33 -2.30
CA LYS A 53 10.01 -36.29 -2.89
C LYS A 53 9.57 -35.89 -4.30
N ASP A 54 9.08 -36.85 -5.07
CA ASP A 54 8.78 -36.63 -6.49
C ASP A 54 7.31 -36.25 -6.69
N TYR A 55 6.42 -36.73 -5.81
CA TYR A 55 4.97 -36.57 -5.98
C TYR A 55 4.28 -35.84 -4.82
N HIS A 56 4.95 -35.49 -3.73
CA HIS A 56 4.31 -34.80 -2.59
C HIS A 56 5.23 -33.80 -1.87
N SER A 57 6.02 -33.04 -2.63
CA SER A 57 6.87 -31.98 -2.11
C SER A 57 6.09 -30.70 -1.82
N MET A 58 6.59 -29.90 -0.87
CA MET A 58 5.99 -28.64 -0.44
C MET A 58 6.17 -27.54 -1.51
N SER A 59 7.30 -27.55 -2.20
CA SER A 59 7.59 -26.70 -3.36
C SER A 59 8.37 -27.48 -4.43
N TYR A 60 8.79 -26.82 -5.50
CA TYR A 60 9.62 -27.43 -6.55
C TYR A 60 10.96 -27.99 -6.06
N PHE A 61 11.51 -27.41 -4.99
CA PHE A 61 12.84 -27.78 -4.49
C PHE A 61 12.85 -28.16 -3.01
N GLU A 62 11.74 -27.98 -2.30
CA GLU A 62 11.64 -28.26 -0.88
C GLU A 62 10.63 -29.35 -0.61
N ASN A 63 11.09 -30.44 0.01
CA ASN A 63 10.23 -31.56 0.38
C ASN A 63 9.38 -31.18 1.58
N HIS A 64 10.00 -30.59 2.60
CA HIS A 64 9.32 -30.19 3.82
C HIS A 64 10.14 -29.18 4.61
N ASN A 65 9.52 -28.03 4.91
CA ASN A 65 10.10 -27.01 5.77
C ASN A 65 9.14 -26.71 6.94
N PRO A 66 9.53 -27.00 8.20
CA PRO A 66 8.72 -26.74 9.38
C PRO A 66 8.31 -25.28 9.59
N ALA A 67 9.12 -24.33 9.09
CA ALA A 67 8.79 -22.90 9.16
C ALA A 67 7.66 -22.53 8.19
N TRP A 68 7.59 -23.20 7.04
CA TRP A 68 6.57 -22.97 6.02
C TRP A 68 5.26 -23.71 6.33
N SER A 69 5.34 -24.87 6.99
CA SER A 69 4.16 -25.54 7.56
C SER A 69 3.67 -24.91 8.88
N GLN A 70 4.33 -23.85 9.36
CA GLN A 70 4.04 -23.16 10.62
C GLN A 70 4.13 -24.04 11.87
N GLU A 71 4.93 -25.10 11.83
CA GLU A 71 5.23 -25.95 12.99
C GLU A 71 6.20 -25.26 13.96
N VAL A 72 7.05 -24.37 13.43
CA VAL A 72 8.02 -23.58 14.19
C VAL A 72 8.01 -22.12 13.72
N ARG A 73 8.39 -21.19 14.61
CA ARG A 73 8.70 -19.81 14.24
C ARG A 73 10.21 -19.63 14.20
N VAL A 74 10.69 -18.88 13.20
CA VAL A 74 12.13 -18.65 12.96
C VAL A 74 12.47 -17.18 13.19
N PRO A 75 13.59 -16.84 13.86
CA PRO A 75 14.07 -15.46 13.93
C PRO A 75 14.36 -14.91 12.53
N LEU A 76 13.80 -13.75 12.17
CA LEU A 76 13.96 -13.19 10.83
C LEU A 76 15.31 -12.48 10.65
N GLU A 77 16.01 -12.18 11.75
CA GLU A 77 17.32 -11.53 11.76
C GLU A 77 18.44 -12.42 11.17
N GLU A 78 18.21 -13.73 11.07
CA GLU A 78 19.18 -14.69 10.52
C GLU A 78 19.14 -14.76 8.97
N ILE A 79 18.20 -14.06 8.32
CA ILE A 79 18.07 -14.09 6.87
C ILE A 79 19.12 -13.17 6.25
N PRO A 80 20.00 -13.68 5.36
CA PRO A 80 21.06 -12.88 4.79
C PRO A 80 20.49 -11.77 3.90
N PRO A 81 21.06 -10.55 3.94
CA PRO A 81 20.64 -9.45 3.09
C PRO A 81 20.93 -9.76 1.62
N LEU A 82 20.21 -9.09 0.72
CA LEU A 82 20.52 -9.17 -0.70
C LEU A 82 21.92 -8.59 -0.97
N PRO A 83 22.69 -9.15 -1.91
CA PRO A 83 23.91 -8.51 -2.38
C PRO A 83 23.56 -7.21 -3.13
N LEU A 84 24.41 -6.19 -3.02
CA LEU A 84 24.20 -4.91 -3.68
C LEU A 84 24.37 -5.05 -5.21
N ASN A 85 23.24 -5.21 -5.89
CA ASN A 85 23.13 -5.28 -7.34
C ASN A 85 21.86 -4.56 -7.79
N ALA A 86 21.55 -4.59 -9.09
CA ALA A 86 20.36 -3.92 -9.64
C ALA A 86 19.06 -4.29 -8.89
N ARG A 87 18.90 -5.56 -8.49
CA ARG A 87 17.72 -6.01 -7.73
C ARG A 87 17.64 -5.34 -6.37
N LYS A 88 18.75 -5.29 -5.62
CA LYS A 88 18.77 -4.60 -4.32
C LYS A 88 18.55 -3.10 -4.48
N MET A 89 19.16 -2.44 -5.45
CA MET A 89 19.00 -1.00 -5.70
C MET A 89 17.55 -0.64 -6.03
N ILE A 90 16.92 -1.39 -6.94
CA ILE A 90 15.51 -1.20 -7.31
C ILE A 90 14.61 -1.46 -6.09
N ALA A 91 14.85 -2.54 -5.33
CA ALA A 91 14.09 -2.85 -4.12
C ALA A 91 14.25 -1.78 -3.03
N ARG A 92 15.46 -1.23 -2.87
CA ARG A 92 15.75 -0.13 -1.96
C ARG A 92 14.99 1.13 -2.32
N ARG A 93 14.96 1.52 -3.60
CA ARG A 93 14.14 2.65 -4.05
C ARG A 93 12.66 2.37 -3.85
N ALA A 94 12.18 1.19 -4.21
CA ALA A 94 10.79 0.81 -4.05
C ALA A 94 10.33 0.79 -2.58
N ALA A 95 11.24 0.50 -1.63
CA ALA A 95 10.93 0.51 -0.21
C ALA A 95 10.56 1.91 0.33
N TYR A 96 10.92 3.01 -0.35
CA TYR A 96 10.44 4.36 -0.02
C TYR A 96 8.94 4.54 -0.24
N GLU A 97 8.32 3.68 -1.06
CA GLU A 97 6.89 3.73 -1.36
C GLU A 97 6.04 2.99 -0.31
N LEU A 98 6.66 2.40 0.71
CA LEU A 98 5.94 1.76 1.81
C LEU A 98 5.46 2.81 2.81
N LYS A 99 4.31 2.55 3.43
CA LYS A 99 3.77 3.34 4.54
C LYS A 99 3.40 2.41 5.69
N SER A 100 3.34 2.98 6.90
CA SER A 100 3.02 2.20 8.10
C SER A 100 1.64 1.59 7.94
N GLN A 101 1.51 0.32 8.31
CA GLN A 101 0.28 -0.48 8.23
C GLN A 101 -0.19 -0.85 6.82
N ASP A 102 0.60 -0.57 5.78
CA ASP A 102 0.27 -1.01 4.42
C ASP A 102 0.00 -2.51 4.36
N THR A 103 -1.08 -2.88 3.70
CA THR A 103 -1.30 -4.23 3.18
C THR A 103 -0.70 -4.30 1.78
N VAL A 104 0.35 -5.10 1.66
CA VAL A 104 1.24 -5.11 0.49
C VAL A 104 1.10 -6.42 -0.27
N ASN A 105 0.96 -6.36 -1.59
CA ASN A 105 1.22 -7.52 -2.46
C ASN A 105 2.61 -7.40 -3.10
N LEU A 106 3.36 -8.52 -3.12
CA LEU A 106 4.67 -8.60 -3.77
C LEU A 106 4.66 -9.68 -4.84
N GLY A 107 4.94 -9.30 -6.09
CA GLY A 107 5.15 -10.23 -7.18
C GLY A 107 6.48 -10.99 -7.08
N ILE A 108 6.55 -12.13 -7.77
CA ILE A 108 7.75 -12.97 -7.84
C ILE A 108 8.89 -12.22 -8.56
N GLY A 109 10.12 -12.31 -8.06
CA GLY A 109 11.34 -11.96 -8.80
C GLY A 109 12.01 -10.66 -8.35
N MET A 110 11.78 -9.55 -9.05
CA MET A 110 12.27 -8.24 -8.58
C MET A 110 11.50 -7.73 -7.34
N PRO A 111 10.16 -7.84 -7.27
CA PRO A 111 9.39 -7.23 -6.20
C PRO A 111 9.52 -7.88 -4.82
N ASP A 112 9.70 -9.19 -4.75
CA ASP A 112 9.96 -9.89 -3.47
C ASP A 112 11.23 -9.38 -2.73
N GLY A 113 12.11 -8.66 -3.44
CA GLY A 113 13.27 -7.98 -2.85
C GLY A 113 12.88 -6.85 -1.89
N VAL A 114 11.70 -6.24 -2.05
CA VAL A 114 11.19 -5.20 -1.14
C VAL A 114 11.03 -5.74 0.28
N ALA A 115 10.51 -6.97 0.43
CA ALA A 115 10.41 -7.62 1.74
C ALA A 115 11.78 -7.89 2.37
N SER A 116 12.77 -8.25 1.54
CA SER A 116 14.14 -8.49 2.01
C SER A 116 14.78 -7.19 2.51
N VAL A 117 14.59 -6.08 1.79
CA VAL A 117 15.06 -4.75 2.23
C VAL A 117 14.32 -4.29 3.48
N ALA A 118 12.99 -4.45 3.56
CA ALA A 118 12.23 -4.09 4.75
C ALA A 118 12.65 -4.90 6.00
N ASN A 119 13.06 -6.15 5.81
CA ASN A 119 13.60 -6.99 6.87
C ASN A 119 15.00 -6.54 7.30
N GLU A 120 15.88 -6.27 6.32
CA GLU A 120 17.24 -5.74 6.52
C GLU A 120 17.23 -4.39 7.26
N GLU A 121 16.29 -3.52 6.92
CA GLU A 121 16.07 -2.20 7.55
C GLU A 121 15.21 -2.27 8.83
N HIS A 122 14.89 -3.48 9.30
CA HIS A 122 14.19 -3.76 10.56
C HIS A 122 12.78 -3.15 10.72
N PHE A 123 12.06 -2.94 9.62
CA PHE A 123 10.70 -2.39 9.66
C PHE A 123 9.62 -3.28 9.05
N LEU A 124 9.96 -4.50 8.58
CA LEU A 124 9.00 -5.44 8.00
C LEU A 124 7.74 -5.65 8.87
N HIS A 125 7.89 -5.64 10.20
CA HIS A 125 6.79 -5.77 11.16
C HIS A 125 5.75 -4.62 11.11
N ARG A 126 6.06 -3.52 10.42
CA ARG A 126 5.16 -2.36 10.28
C ARG A 126 4.22 -2.47 9.10
N ILE A 127 4.40 -3.46 8.22
CA ILE A 127 3.55 -3.71 7.06
C ILE A 127 2.99 -5.13 7.12
N THR A 128 1.90 -5.37 6.40
CA THR A 128 1.32 -6.71 6.24
C THR A 128 1.59 -7.18 4.82
N LEU A 129 2.56 -8.08 4.66
CA LEU A 129 2.77 -8.75 3.38
C LEU A 129 1.62 -9.69 3.06
N SER A 130 1.29 -9.80 1.79
CA SER A 130 0.28 -10.72 1.30
C SER A 130 0.66 -11.26 -0.07
N THR A 131 0.12 -12.44 -0.40
CA THR A 131 0.24 -13.03 -1.74
C THR A 131 -1.12 -13.48 -2.23
N GLU A 132 -1.29 -13.48 -3.55
CA GLU A 132 -2.53 -13.88 -4.20
C GLU A 132 -2.97 -15.30 -3.82
N VAL A 133 -2.02 -16.18 -3.47
CA VAL A 133 -2.28 -17.56 -3.04
C VAL A 133 -2.89 -17.68 -1.62
N GLY A 134 -3.17 -16.54 -0.96
CA GLY A 134 -3.93 -16.48 0.28
C GLY A 134 -3.09 -16.33 1.55
N LEU A 135 -1.88 -15.80 1.45
CA LEU A 135 -1.02 -15.53 2.61
C LEU A 135 -1.27 -14.13 3.17
N PHE A 136 -1.26 -14.00 4.50
CA PHE A 136 -1.07 -12.73 5.21
C PHE A 136 0.07 -12.81 6.23
N GLY A 137 0.91 -11.77 6.26
CA GLY A 137 2.05 -11.62 7.14
C GLY A 137 3.19 -12.61 6.86
N GLY A 138 4.23 -12.51 7.69
CA GLY A 138 5.43 -13.33 7.54
C GLY A 138 6.29 -12.93 6.36
N LEU A 139 7.33 -13.72 6.09
CA LEU A 139 8.21 -13.53 4.93
C LEU A 139 7.98 -14.65 3.91
N GLY A 140 7.48 -14.28 2.74
CA GLY A 140 7.25 -15.20 1.62
C GLY A 140 8.54 -15.85 1.12
N ALA A 141 8.46 -17.13 0.78
CA ALA A 141 9.51 -17.80 0.05
C ALA A 141 9.62 -17.20 -1.38
N THR A 142 10.84 -17.18 -1.92
CA THR A 142 11.15 -16.49 -3.18
C THR A 142 11.46 -17.47 -4.31
N GLY A 143 11.43 -16.96 -5.55
CA GLY A 143 11.78 -17.72 -6.75
C GLY A 143 10.91 -18.97 -6.93
N HIS A 144 11.54 -20.11 -7.20
CA HIS A 144 10.83 -21.39 -7.43
C HIS A 144 10.20 -21.99 -6.17
N ASN A 145 10.44 -21.40 -5.00
CA ASN A 145 9.78 -21.79 -3.76
C ASN A 145 8.60 -20.87 -3.41
N PHE A 146 8.18 -19.98 -4.32
CA PHE A 146 7.09 -19.04 -4.09
C PHE A 146 5.78 -19.73 -3.68
N GLY A 147 5.04 -19.08 -2.77
CA GLY A 147 3.76 -19.55 -2.24
C GLY A 147 3.75 -19.66 -0.72
N PRO A 148 4.55 -20.55 -0.11
CA PRO A 148 4.70 -20.62 1.35
C PRO A 148 5.40 -19.39 1.94
N ALA A 149 5.30 -19.25 3.26
CA ALA A 149 6.00 -18.21 3.99
C ALA A 149 6.45 -18.68 5.37
N THR A 150 7.51 -18.04 5.87
CA THR A 150 7.97 -18.18 7.24
C THR A 150 7.20 -17.21 8.14
N ASN A 151 6.74 -17.69 9.30
CA ASN A 151 6.02 -16.88 10.30
C ASN A 151 4.75 -16.18 9.77
N ALA A 152 3.99 -16.88 8.92
CA ALA A 152 2.73 -16.37 8.41
C ALA A 152 1.76 -16.02 9.56
N ALA A 153 1.01 -14.93 9.42
CA ALA A 153 0.00 -14.55 10.39
C ALA A 153 -1.32 -15.28 10.13
N ALA A 154 -1.71 -15.42 8.86
CA ALA A 154 -2.93 -16.12 8.47
C ALA A 154 -2.83 -16.72 7.06
N PHE A 155 -3.69 -17.72 6.83
CA PHE A 155 -3.99 -18.26 5.50
C PHE A 155 -5.48 -18.13 5.22
N VAL A 156 -5.80 -17.66 4.03
CA VAL A 156 -7.16 -17.61 3.49
C VAL A 156 -7.20 -18.43 2.19
N GLU A 157 -8.39 -18.82 1.74
CA GLU A 157 -8.51 -19.48 0.44
C GLU A 157 -8.24 -18.45 -0.68
N MET A 158 -7.59 -18.88 -1.76
CA MET A 158 -7.15 -18.00 -2.86
C MET A 158 -8.32 -17.23 -3.48
N ASN A 159 -9.48 -17.88 -3.63
CA ASN A 159 -10.67 -17.21 -4.16
C ASN A 159 -11.12 -16.04 -3.28
N GLN A 160 -11.06 -16.19 -1.95
CA GLN A 160 -11.38 -15.10 -1.01
C GLN A 160 -10.29 -14.02 -1.00
N MET A 161 -9.05 -14.41 -1.28
CA MET A 161 -7.95 -13.46 -1.45
C MET A 161 -8.17 -12.57 -2.68
N PHE A 162 -8.64 -13.15 -3.78
CA PHE A 162 -9.03 -12.38 -4.97
C PHE A 162 -10.26 -11.51 -4.73
N ASP A 163 -11.25 -11.97 -3.93
CA ASP A 163 -12.35 -11.10 -3.50
C ASP A 163 -11.81 -9.86 -2.75
N PHE A 164 -10.82 -10.05 -1.88
CA PHE A 164 -10.15 -8.97 -1.15
C PHE A 164 -9.36 -8.03 -2.08
N TYR A 165 -8.57 -8.57 -3.01
CA TYR A 165 -7.81 -7.76 -3.98
C TYR A 165 -8.71 -6.98 -4.92
N ASN A 166 -9.69 -7.64 -5.53
CA ASN A 166 -10.65 -7.00 -6.43
C ASN A 166 -11.56 -6.00 -5.71
N GLY A 167 -11.72 -6.13 -4.40
CA GLY A 167 -12.39 -5.15 -3.54
C GLY A 167 -11.55 -3.92 -3.18
N GLY A 168 -10.29 -3.85 -3.60
CA GLY A 168 -9.37 -2.76 -3.28
C GLY A 168 -8.75 -2.85 -1.89
N GLY A 169 -8.60 -4.06 -1.35
CA GLY A 169 -8.04 -4.29 -0.01
C GLY A 169 -6.53 -4.07 0.11
N LEU A 170 -5.81 -3.92 -1.01
CA LEU A 170 -4.39 -3.61 -1.03
C LEU A 170 -4.14 -2.10 -0.99
N ASP A 171 -3.25 -1.68 -0.10
CA ASP A 171 -2.79 -0.29 -0.04
C ASP A 171 -1.74 0.00 -1.11
N VAL A 172 -0.89 -1.00 -1.41
CA VAL A 172 0.16 -0.93 -2.43
C VAL A 172 0.49 -2.32 -2.98
N CYS A 173 0.82 -2.40 -4.26
CA CYS A 173 1.38 -3.59 -4.86
C CYS A 173 2.70 -3.29 -5.58
N PHE A 174 3.63 -4.24 -5.50
CA PHE A 174 4.92 -4.18 -6.18
C PHE A 174 5.01 -5.33 -7.16
N LEU A 175 5.16 -5.02 -8.45
CA LEU A 175 5.09 -6.02 -9.52
C LEU A 175 6.20 -5.82 -10.56
N GLY A 176 6.55 -6.90 -11.26
CA GLY A 176 7.49 -6.80 -12.38
C GLY A 176 6.84 -6.12 -13.58
N CYS A 177 7.63 -5.41 -14.39
CA CYS A 177 7.20 -4.94 -15.71
C CYS A 177 8.08 -5.56 -16.81
N GLY A 178 7.44 -6.13 -17.85
CA GLY A 178 8.14 -6.69 -19.01
C GLY A 178 8.37 -5.63 -20.09
N GLN A 179 7.31 -4.93 -20.48
CA GLN A 179 7.34 -3.75 -21.35
C GLN A 179 6.47 -2.67 -20.72
N VAL A 180 6.80 -1.41 -20.99
CA VAL A 180 6.05 -0.23 -20.59
C VAL A 180 5.87 0.64 -21.83
N SER A 181 4.65 1.11 -22.10
CA SER A 181 4.38 2.00 -23.23
C SER A 181 4.51 3.48 -22.87
N SER A 182 4.47 4.35 -23.89
CA SER A 182 4.36 5.81 -23.72
C SER A 182 3.14 6.24 -22.89
N THR A 183 2.07 5.43 -22.90
CA THR A 183 0.84 5.69 -22.15
C THR A 183 0.78 5.01 -20.78
N GLY A 184 1.90 4.44 -20.31
CA GLY A 184 1.96 3.71 -19.04
C GLY A 184 1.35 2.31 -19.07
N ASP A 185 0.94 1.79 -20.22
CA ASP A 185 0.48 0.40 -20.30
C ASP A 185 1.63 -0.56 -20.01
N VAL A 186 1.36 -1.66 -19.29
CA VAL A 186 2.35 -2.69 -18.96
C VAL A 186 1.98 -4.03 -19.58
N ASN A 187 2.99 -4.73 -20.11
CA ASN A 187 2.89 -6.12 -20.55
C ASN A 187 3.76 -7.02 -19.67
N VAL A 188 3.17 -8.12 -19.20
CA VAL A 188 3.87 -9.25 -18.59
C VAL A 188 3.46 -10.60 -19.18
N SER A 189 2.36 -10.66 -19.91
CA SER A 189 1.73 -11.91 -20.39
C SER A 189 2.47 -12.51 -21.59
N ARG A 190 2.98 -11.69 -22.51
CA ARG A 190 3.65 -12.16 -23.73
C ARG A 190 4.81 -11.25 -24.11
N MET A 191 5.98 -11.55 -23.55
CA MET A 191 7.20 -10.76 -23.83
C MET A 191 7.90 -11.15 -25.13
N VAL A 192 7.72 -12.39 -25.57
CA VAL A 192 8.31 -12.93 -26.79
C VAL A 192 7.22 -13.66 -27.56
N GLU A 193 7.20 -13.52 -28.88
CA GLU A 193 6.13 -14.04 -29.74
C GLU A 193 5.87 -15.54 -29.56
N SER A 194 6.94 -16.32 -29.41
CA SER A 194 6.89 -17.77 -29.28
C SER A 194 6.53 -18.27 -27.88
N LYS A 195 6.33 -17.39 -26.89
CA LYS A 195 6.08 -17.77 -25.50
C LYS A 195 4.99 -16.92 -24.85
N LEU A 196 3.87 -17.57 -24.53
CA LEU A 196 2.80 -17.00 -23.69
C LEU A 196 3.03 -17.43 -22.24
N THR A 197 3.31 -16.45 -21.37
CA THR A 197 3.39 -16.65 -19.92
C THR A 197 2.00 -16.59 -19.29
N GLY A 198 1.13 -15.72 -19.83
CA GLY A 198 -0.17 -15.38 -19.25
C GLY A 198 -0.05 -14.34 -18.14
N PRO A 199 -1.17 -13.70 -17.74
CA PRO A 199 -1.16 -12.61 -16.77
C PRO A 199 -1.14 -13.10 -15.31
N GLY A 200 -1.50 -14.36 -15.03
CA GLY A 200 -1.72 -14.81 -13.66
C GLY A 200 -2.74 -13.90 -12.94
N GLY A 201 -2.50 -13.61 -11.65
CA GLY A 201 -3.31 -12.66 -10.88
C GLY A 201 -2.96 -11.18 -11.11
N PHE A 202 -2.10 -10.84 -12.08
CA PHE A 202 -1.57 -9.48 -12.25
C PHE A 202 -2.67 -8.43 -12.42
N MET A 203 -3.71 -8.75 -13.21
CA MET A 203 -4.84 -7.83 -13.43
C MET A 203 -5.64 -7.62 -12.14
N ASP A 204 -6.01 -8.69 -11.44
CA ASP A 204 -6.75 -8.63 -10.19
C ASP A 204 -5.98 -7.89 -9.07
N ILE A 205 -4.64 -8.05 -9.04
CA ILE A 205 -3.79 -7.34 -8.08
C ILE A 205 -3.74 -5.84 -8.41
N THR A 206 -3.61 -5.48 -9.69
CA THR A 206 -3.34 -4.07 -10.06
C THR A 206 -4.59 -3.22 -10.17
N GLN A 207 -5.72 -3.77 -10.63
CA GLN A 207 -6.85 -2.98 -11.08
C GLN A 207 -7.52 -2.15 -9.97
N ALA A 208 -7.58 -2.67 -8.74
CA ALA A 208 -8.23 -2.01 -7.61
C ALA A 208 -7.26 -1.49 -6.53
N THR A 209 -5.96 -1.70 -6.70
CA THR A 209 -4.94 -1.24 -5.74
C THR A 209 -4.67 0.24 -5.92
N ALA A 210 -4.75 1.03 -4.85
CA ALA A 210 -4.60 2.49 -4.92
C ALA A 210 -3.21 2.94 -5.43
N ARG A 211 -2.16 2.19 -5.07
CA ARG A 211 -0.77 2.50 -5.43
C ARG A 211 -0.09 1.30 -6.07
N VAL A 212 0.42 1.49 -7.28
CA VAL A 212 1.03 0.42 -8.08
C VAL A 212 2.48 0.78 -8.38
N VAL A 213 3.42 -0.06 -7.97
CA VAL A 213 4.85 0.14 -8.17
C VAL A 213 5.41 -0.95 -9.06
N TYR A 214 5.70 -0.59 -10.31
CA TYR A 214 6.37 -1.47 -11.26
C TYR A 214 7.88 -1.43 -11.08
N MET A 215 8.50 -2.61 -11.07
CA MET A 215 9.91 -2.80 -10.79
C MET A 215 10.56 -3.62 -11.89
N GLY A 216 11.68 -3.14 -12.41
CA GLY A 216 12.47 -3.92 -13.36
C GLY A 216 13.64 -3.13 -13.90
N THR A 217 14.63 -3.83 -14.44
CA THR A 217 15.73 -3.14 -15.12
C THR A 217 15.24 -2.36 -16.32
N PHE A 218 15.92 -1.28 -16.66
CA PHE A 218 15.56 -0.37 -17.75
C PHE A 218 15.61 -1.07 -19.12
N THR A 219 16.70 -1.79 -19.37
CA THR A 219 16.87 -2.70 -20.51
C THR A 219 17.00 -4.14 -20.02
N ALA A 220 16.78 -5.10 -20.91
CA ALA A 220 16.90 -6.52 -20.62
C ALA A 220 17.96 -7.21 -21.48
N ARG A 221 18.32 -8.44 -21.07
CA ARG A 221 19.27 -9.33 -21.75
C ARG A 221 20.66 -8.74 -21.93
N GLY A 222 21.50 -8.92 -20.90
CA GLY A 222 22.92 -8.60 -20.95
C GLY A 222 23.33 -7.27 -20.33
N LEU A 223 22.40 -6.54 -19.70
CA LEU A 223 22.72 -5.36 -18.90
C LEU A 223 23.71 -5.75 -17.79
N GLN A 224 24.82 -5.02 -17.71
CA GLN A 224 25.79 -5.10 -16.63
C GLN A 224 26.03 -3.69 -16.09
N ILE A 225 25.92 -3.55 -14.77
CA ILE A 225 26.12 -2.30 -14.06
C ILE A 225 27.26 -2.43 -13.06
N GLY A 226 27.89 -1.30 -12.74
CA GLY A 226 28.83 -1.15 -11.64
C GLY A 226 28.45 0.07 -10.82
N VAL A 227 28.93 0.11 -9.58
CA VAL A 227 28.84 1.30 -8.74
C VAL A 227 30.23 1.70 -8.30
N GLU A 228 30.57 2.97 -8.46
CA GLU A 228 31.85 3.54 -8.03
C GLU A 228 31.57 4.86 -7.30
N ASN A 229 32.00 4.98 -6.04
CA ASN A 229 31.78 6.18 -5.20
C ASN A 229 30.30 6.62 -5.08
N GLY A 230 29.38 5.66 -4.97
CA GLY A 230 27.94 5.94 -4.87
C GLY A 230 27.27 6.32 -6.21
N GLU A 231 28.02 6.33 -7.31
CA GLU A 231 27.50 6.61 -8.65
C GLU A 231 27.33 5.31 -9.45
N LEU A 232 26.18 5.18 -10.11
CA LEU A 232 25.86 4.07 -11.00
C LEU A 232 26.57 4.26 -12.35
N ARG A 233 27.12 3.17 -12.89
CA ARG A 233 27.71 3.12 -14.23
C ARG A 233 27.16 1.94 -15.03
N ILE A 234 26.82 2.21 -16.29
CA ILE A 234 26.46 1.16 -17.25
C ILE A 234 27.75 0.60 -17.87
N LEU A 235 28.12 -0.63 -17.49
CA LEU A 235 29.32 -1.32 -18.00
C LEU A 235 29.04 -1.98 -19.35
N GLN A 236 27.85 -2.53 -19.51
CA GLN A 236 27.35 -3.12 -20.76
C GLN A 236 25.85 -2.90 -20.83
N GLU A 237 25.37 -2.34 -21.95
CA GLU A 237 23.94 -2.12 -22.13
C GLU A 237 23.18 -3.42 -22.48
N GLY A 238 21.92 -3.48 -22.06
CA GLY A 238 21.00 -4.56 -22.42
C GLY A 238 20.58 -4.50 -23.89
N LYS A 239 20.29 -5.67 -24.48
CA LYS A 239 19.94 -5.79 -25.91
C LYS A 239 18.46 -5.56 -26.21
N ILE A 240 17.61 -5.52 -25.19
CA ILE A 240 16.15 -5.42 -25.34
C ILE A 240 15.68 -4.18 -24.61
N MET A 241 15.12 -3.22 -25.34
CA MET A 241 14.42 -2.08 -24.77
C MET A 241 13.09 -2.53 -24.17
N LYS A 242 12.73 -1.97 -23.01
CA LYS A 242 11.48 -2.27 -22.32
C LYS A 242 10.49 -1.12 -22.36
N PHE A 243 10.97 0.12 -22.49
CA PHE A 243 10.15 1.30 -22.72
C PHE A 243 9.95 1.46 -24.23
N VAL A 244 8.79 1.03 -24.70
CA VAL A 244 8.45 0.87 -26.11
C VAL A 244 7.29 1.80 -26.48
N ASN A 245 7.08 2.09 -27.77
CA ASN A 245 5.96 2.95 -28.16
C ASN A 245 4.60 2.34 -27.79
N GLN A 246 4.45 1.04 -28.02
CA GLN A 246 3.27 0.26 -27.70
C GLN A 246 3.67 -1.10 -27.14
N VAL A 247 3.00 -1.54 -26.08
CA VAL A 247 3.20 -2.89 -25.57
C VAL A 247 2.55 -3.92 -26.48
N ARG A 248 3.09 -5.15 -26.50
CA ARG A 248 2.53 -6.21 -27.34
C ARG A 248 1.13 -6.64 -26.89
N GLU A 249 0.91 -6.76 -25.59
CA GLU A 249 -0.37 -7.06 -24.97
C GLU A 249 -0.53 -6.19 -23.73
N VAL A 250 -1.66 -5.49 -23.59
CA VAL A 250 -1.95 -4.68 -22.42
C VAL A 250 -2.39 -5.60 -21.29
N THR A 251 -1.56 -5.73 -20.25
CA THR A 251 -1.90 -6.44 -19.00
C THR A 251 -2.29 -5.47 -17.87
N PHE A 252 -1.87 -4.22 -17.99
CA PHE A 252 -2.34 -3.09 -17.19
C PHE A 252 -2.44 -1.87 -18.11
N SER A 253 -3.48 -1.06 -17.91
CA SER A 253 -3.76 0.11 -18.74
C SER A 253 -3.50 1.39 -17.96
N GLY A 254 -2.59 2.24 -18.45
CA GLY A 254 -2.32 3.53 -17.85
C GLY A 254 -3.50 4.49 -17.98
N ASP A 255 -4.21 4.48 -19.10
CA ASP A 255 -5.44 5.27 -19.30
C ASP A 255 -6.52 4.92 -18.26
N MET A 256 -6.71 3.63 -17.97
CA MET A 256 -7.63 3.23 -16.89
C MET A 256 -7.15 3.68 -15.53
N ALA A 257 -5.85 3.55 -15.25
CA ALA A 257 -5.27 3.96 -13.98
C ALA A 257 -5.49 5.46 -13.68
N VAL A 258 -5.32 6.32 -14.69
CA VAL A 258 -5.65 7.76 -14.60
C VAL A 258 -7.13 7.98 -14.31
N LYS A 259 -8.01 7.29 -15.03
CA LYS A 259 -9.48 7.41 -14.83
C LYS A 259 -9.93 6.96 -13.44
N THR A 260 -9.20 6.02 -12.83
CA THR A 260 -9.49 5.50 -11.49
C THR A 260 -8.68 6.18 -10.38
N GLY A 261 -7.87 7.20 -10.70
CA GLY A 261 -7.08 7.94 -9.72
C GLY A 261 -5.95 7.12 -9.06
N GLN A 262 -5.46 6.08 -9.72
CA GLN A 262 -4.37 5.26 -9.19
C GLN A 262 -3.03 6.00 -9.28
N SER A 263 -2.22 5.91 -8.22
CA SER A 263 -0.83 6.35 -8.25
C SER A 263 0.06 5.24 -8.80
N VAL A 264 0.82 5.52 -9.86
CA VAL A 264 1.63 4.51 -10.55
C VAL A 264 3.07 4.98 -10.73
N LEU A 265 4.02 4.14 -10.30
CA LEU A 265 5.45 4.35 -10.47
C LEU A 265 6.11 3.22 -11.26
N TYR A 266 7.15 3.55 -12.01
CA TYR A 266 8.00 2.60 -12.74
C TYR A 266 9.45 2.83 -12.31
N ILE A 267 9.96 1.93 -11.50
CA ILE A 267 11.27 2.03 -10.86
C ILE A 267 12.25 1.09 -11.57
N THR A 268 13.35 1.67 -12.05
CA THR A 268 14.48 0.95 -12.64
C THR A 268 15.75 1.18 -11.84
N GLU A 269 16.86 0.57 -12.26
CA GLU A 269 18.15 0.81 -11.62
C GLU A 269 18.67 2.24 -11.86
N ARG A 270 18.23 2.90 -12.95
CA ARG A 270 18.79 4.17 -13.42
C ARG A 270 17.83 5.35 -13.42
N ALA A 271 16.53 5.09 -13.39
CA ALA A 271 15.48 6.09 -13.57
C ALA A 271 14.17 5.68 -12.88
N VAL A 272 13.40 6.67 -12.43
CA VAL A 272 12.03 6.51 -11.91
C VAL A 272 11.08 7.34 -12.75
N PHE A 273 10.00 6.71 -13.22
CA PHE A 273 8.91 7.36 -13.92
C PHE A 273 7.63 7.33 -13.10
N GLN A 274 6.83 8.36 -13.25
CA GLN A 274 5.49 8.46 -12.69
C GLN A 274 4.47 8.58 -13.82
N LEU A 275 3.31 7.93 -13.66
CA LEU A 275 2.17 8.17 -14.55
C LEU A 275 1.48 9.49 -14.17
N GLY A 276 1.20 10.34 -15.16
CA GLY A 276 0.49 11.59 -14.96
C GLY A 276 -0.89 11.41 -14.32
N TRP A 277 -1.28 12.36 -13.47
CA TRP A 277 -2.56 12.30 -12.73
C TRP A 277 -3.77 12.70 -13.59
N GLN A 278 -3.55 13.42 -14.69
CA GLN A 278 -4.60 13.97 -15.55
C GLN A 278 -4.58 13.39 -16.97
N SER A 279 -3.41 12.92 -17.41
CA SER A 279 -3.18 12.31 -18.71
C SER A 279 -2.33 11.05 -18.53
N PRO A 280 -2.55 10.00 -19.35
CA PRO A 280 -1.72 8.81 -19.34
C PRO A 280 -0.39 9.10 -20.05
N GLU A 281 0.41 10.00 -19.50
CA GLU A 281 1.75 10.34 -19.97
C GLU A 281 2.76 10.00 -18.89
N LEU A 282 3.89 9.42 -19.27
CA LEU A 282 4.97 9.14 -18.33
C LEU A 282 5.83 10.38 -18.11
N GLU A 283 6.10 10.68 -16.85
CA GLU A 283 6.99 11.74 -16.40
C GLU A 283 8.23 11.14 -15.73
N LEU A 284 9.42 11.49 -16.20
CA LEU A 284 10.69 11.15 -15.55
C LEU A 284 10.86 12.05 -14.32
N VAL A 285 10.85 11.45 -13.13
CA VAL A 285 10.89 12.17 -11.85
C VAL A 285 12.21 12.01 -11.10
N GLU A 286 12.94 10.91 -11.33
CA GLU A 286 14.27 10.70 -10.74
C GLU A 286 15.25 10.05 -11.72
N ILE A 287 16.53 10.41 -11.60
CA ILE A 287 17.66 9.79 -12.30
C ILE A 287 18.73 9.36 -11.29
N ALA A 288 19.33 8.19 -11.49
CA ALA A 288 20.39 7.69 -10.61
C ALA A 288 21.65 8.58 -10.72
N PRO A 289 22.41 8.77 -9.63
CA PRO A 289 23.71 9.44 -9.68
C PRO A 289 24.64 8.70 -10.65
N GLY A 290 25.38 9.45 -11.47
CA GLY A 290 26.30 8.90 -12.49
C GLY A 290 25.68 8.56 -13.85
N ILE A 291 24.35 8.65 -13.99
CA ILE A 291 23.64 8.36 -15.24
C ILE A 291 23.44 9.63 -16.06
N ASP A 292 23.75 9.54 -17.36
CA ASP A 292 23.53 10.62 -18.32
C ASP A 292 22.12 10.54 -18.91
N LEU A 293 21.35 11.64 -18.83
CA LEU A 293 19.95 11.67 -19.26
C LEU A 293 19.78 11.30 -20.74
N GLU A 294 20.61 11.86 -21.63
CA GLU A 294 20.47 11.64 -23.07
C GLU A 294 20.96 10.24 -23.45
N LYS A 295 22.19 9.91 -23.05
CA LYS A 295 22.86 8.67 -23.46
C LYS A 295 22.27 7.45 -22.77
N ASP A 296 22.00 7.51 -21.47
CA ASP A 296 21.69 6.32 -20.68
C ASP A 296 20.19 6.15 -20.38
N VAL A 297 19.36 7.17 -20.65
CA VAL A 297 17.89 7.11 -20.48
C VAL A 297 17.17 7.31 -21.82
N LEU A 298 17.21 8.51 -22.40
CA LEU A 298 16.40 8.87 -23.58
C LEU A 298 16.77 8.06 -24.82
N SER A 299 18.06 7.79 -25.06
CA SER A 299 18.49 6.98 -26.21
C SER A 299 18.20 5.47 -26.05
N GLN A 300 17.76 5.04 -24.86
CA GLN A 300 17.50 3.63 -24.52
C GLN A 300 16.00 3.29 -24.45
N MET A 301 15.14 4.16 -24.95
CA MET A 301 13.69 4.01 -25.01
C MET A 301 13.14 4.47 -26.36
N GLU A 302 11.93 4.03 -26.73
CA GLU A 302 11.36 4.30 -28.06
C GLU A 302 10.51 5.56 -28.15
N PHE A 303 10.33 6.29 -27.05
CA PHE A 303 9.53 7.51 -26.95
C PHE A 303 10.17 8.50 -25.98
N GLU A 304 9.83 9.78 -26.10
CA GLU A 304 10.28 10.83 -25.19
C GLU A 304 9.24 11.03 -24.06
N PRO A 305 9.60 10.79 -22.79
CA PRO A 305 8.73 11.07 -21.65
C PRO A 305 8.70 12.58 -21.36
N LYS A 306 7.70 13.02 -20.59
CA LYS A 306 7.75 14.34 -19.95
C LYS A 306 8.92 14.34 -18.96
N ILE A 307 9.68 15.42 -18.89
CA ILE A 307 10.74 15.59 -17.88
C ILE A 307 10.20 16.49 -16.78
N ALA A 308 10.28 16.04 -15.53
CA ALA A 308 9.86 16.86 -14.39
C ALA A 308 10.68 18.16 -14.31
N GLU A 309 10.01 19.28 -14.04
CA GLU A 309 10.67 20.59 -13.89
C GLU A 309 11.77 20.57 -12.81
N ASN A 310 11.56 19.77 -11.78
CA ASN A 310 12.51 19.51 -10.71
C ASN A 310 12.92 18.04 -10.71
N LEU A 311 13.50 17.57 -11.82
CA LEU A 311 14.07 16.23 -11.93
C LEU A 311 15.10 16.01 -10.82
N LYS A 312 14.85 15.01 -9.97
CA LYS A 312 15.68 14.74 -8.79
C LYS A 312 16.76 13.69 -9.09
N THR A 313 17.86 13.76 -8.36
CA THR A 313 18.78 12.63 -8.26
C THR A 313 18.21 11.62 -7.26
N MET A 314 18.24 10.32 -7.58
CA MET A 314 17.90 9.27 -6.63
C MET A 314 18.82 9.34 -5.40
N ASP A 315 18.31 8.96 -4.23
CA ASP A 315 19.09 8.98 -2.98
C ASP A 315 20.36 8.11 -3.11
N HIS A 316 21.53 8.72 -2.91
CA HIS A 316 22.83 8.04 -2.98
C HIS A 316 22.93 6.77 -2.11
N ARG A 317 22.23 6.73 -0.96
CA ARG A 317 22.20 5.58 -0.04
C ARG A 317 21.70 4.30 -0.72
N ILE A 318 20.89 4.43 -1.78
CA ILE A 318 20.41 3.30 -2.59
C ILE A 318 21.58 2.51 -3.19
N PHE A 319 22.67 3.20 -3.52
CA PHE A 319 23.84 2.67 -4.24
C PHE A 319 25.02 2.32 -3.32
N GLU A 320 24.89 2.48 -2.00
CA GLU A 320 25.98 2.22 -1.04
C GLU A 320 25.79 0.92 -0.26
N GLU A 321 26.88 0.30 0.20
CA GLU A 321 26.78 -0.86 1.09
C GLU A 321 26.29 -0.45 2.50
N GLY A 322 25.55 -1.34 3.16
CA GLY A 322 25.01 -1.10 4.51
C GLY A 322 23.55 -0.64 4.55
N LEU A 323 23.09 -0.21 5.72
CA LEU A 323 21.70 0.22 5.94
C LEU A 323 21.49 1.66 5.46
N MET A 324 20.32 1.93 4.86
CA MET A 324 19.89 3.28 4.50
C MET A 324 19.26 4.02 5.69
N ASN A 325 18.88 3.29 6.75
CA ASN A 325 18.12 3.78 7.91
C ASN A 325 16.74 4.32 7.49
N LEU A 326 16.03 3.53 6.68
CA LEU A 326 14.75 3.94 6.09
C LEU A 326 13.65 4.18 7.12
N ASN A 327 13.77 3.65 8.33
CA ASN A 327 12.68 3.74 9.31
C ASN A 327 12.25 5.20 9.57
N GLU A 328 13.20 6.13 9.67
CA GLU A 328 12.93 7.57 9.83
C GLU A 328 12.56 8.26 8.52
N THR A 329 13.02 7.77 7.37
CA THR A 329 12.68 8.39 6.07
C THR A 329 11.30 7.97 5.55
N VAL A 330 10.90 6.73 5.83
CA VAL A 330 9.68 6.08 5.33
C VAL A 330 8.55 6.13 6.37
N PHE A 331 8.89 5.98 7.65
CA PHE A 331 7.93 6.04 8.76
C PHE A 331 8.31 7.11 9.80
N GLY A 332 9.25 8.01 9.47
CA GLY A 332 9.39 9.24 10.23
C GLY A 332 8.04 9.92 10.24
N VAL A 333 7.59 10.29 11.42
CA VAL A 333 6.33 11.00 11.53
C VAL A 333 6.63 12.43 11.11
N ASP A 334 6.23 12.82 9.90
CA ASP A 334 6.11 14.25 9.62
C ASP A 334 4.91 14.76 10.40
N PHE A 335 5.19 15.19 11.63
CA PHE A 335 4.20 15.74 12.52
C PHE A 335 3.55 17.01 11.97
N ARG A 336 4.14 17.69 10.97
CA ARG A 336 3.51 18.85 10.33
C ARG A 336 2.43 18.47 9.33
N GLU A 337 2.61 17.37 8.58
CA GLU A 337 1.59 16.88 7.66
C GLU A 337 0.30 16.43 8.37
N ARG A 338 0.37 16.24 9.69
CA ARG A 338 -0.76 15.93 10.57
C ARG A 338 -1.46 17.18 11.10
N LEU A 339 -1.05 18.38 10.67
CA LEU A 339 -1.56 19.66 11.14
C LEU A 339 -2.11 20.46 9.96
N GLU A 340 -3.36 20.90 10.06
CA GLU A 340 -3.99 21.75 9.06
C GLU A 340 -4.59 22.99 9.73
N TYR A 341 -4.40 24.17 9.15
CA TYR A 341 -4.99 25.41 9.65
C TYR A 341 -6.04 25.94 8.68
N ASP A 342 -7.28 26.02 9.16
CA ASP A 342 -8.37 26.72 8.48
C ASP A 342 -8.40 28.18 8.93
N ALA A 343 -7.84 29.05 8.09
CA ALA A 343 -7.83 30.49 8.32
C ALA A 343 -9.23 31.14 8.33
N THR A 344 -10.22 30.51 7.68
CA THR A 344 -11.59 31.05 7.57
C THR A 344 -12.32 30.93 8.90
N ASN A 345 -12.22 29.75 9.51
CA ASN A 345 -12.90 29.44 10.78
C ASN A 345 -12.00 29.61 12.00
N HIS A 346 -10.71 29.90 11.78
CA HIS A 346 -9.69 30.03 12.82
C HIS A 346 -9.57 28.75 13.67
N VAL A 347 -9.45 27.61 12.97
CA VAL A 347 -9.36 26.27 13.55
C VAL A 347 -8.08 25.57 13.12
N VAL A 348 -7.39 24.91 14.05
CA VAL A 348 -6.29 23.98 13.75
C VAL A 348 -6.75 22.53 13.93
N TYR A 349 -6.64 21.73 12.87
CA TYR A 349 -6.89 20.30 12.88
C TYR A 349 -5.60 19.55 13.15
N ILE A 350 -5.67 18.53 14.01
CA ILE A 350 -4.55 17.68 14.41
C ILE A 350 -4.94 16.22 14.20
N ASP A 351 -4.26 15.52 13.30
CA ASP A 351 -4.49 14.08 13.08
C ASP A 351 -3.44 13.21 13.78
N ASN A 352 -3.72 12.79 15.01
CA ASN A 352 -2.95 11.75 15.71
C ASN A 352 -3.48 10.34 15.44
N GLY A 353 -4.30 10.15 14.42
CA GLY A 353 -4.79 8.84 13.98
C GLY A 353 -3.63 7.87 13.71
N ASN A 354 -3.71 6.67 14.27
CA ASN A 354 -2.74 5.58 14.12
C ASN A 354 -1.28 5.93 14.50
N LEU A 355 -1.06 7.06 15.17
CA LEU A 355 0.28 7.48 15.58
C LEU A 355 0.73 6.69 16.81
N ASN A 356 1.94 6.11 16.74
CA ASN A 356 2.55 5.39 17.85
C ASN A 356 3.85 6.08 18.30
N LEU A 357 3.82 6.66 19.51
CA LEU A 357 4.98 7.30 20.13
C LEU A 357 5.72 6.31 21.04
N THR A 358 6.91 5.92 20.60
CA THR A 358 7.74 4.89 21.25
C THR A 358 9.02 5.41 21.86
N THR A 359 9.44 6.64 21.52
CA THR A 359 10.67 7.25 22.04
C THR A 359 10.44 8.67 22.56
N LEU A 360 11.31 9.11 23.48
CA LEU A 360 11.30 10.49 23.98
C LEU A 360 11.53 11.50 22.84
N ASN A 361 12.39 11.16 21.88
CA ASN A 361 12.68 12.03 20.74
C ASN A 361 11.43 12.31 19.90
N GLN A 362 10.59 11.30 19.66
CA GLN A 362 9.33 11.47 18.93
C GLN A 362 8.36 12.42 19.64
N VAL A 363 8.30 12.39 20.98
CA VAL A 363 7.48 13.33 21.77
C VAL A 363 8.00 14.77 21.62
N HIS A 364 9.33 14.94 21.60
CA HIS A 364 9.97 16.25 21.43
C HIS A 364 9.77 16.81 20.01
N GLU A 365 9.97 15.99 18.99
CA GLU A 365 9.74 16.36 17.58
C GLU A 365 8.27 16.73 17.32
N TYR A 366 7.33 16.01 17.93
CA TYR A 366 5.91 16.34 17.85
C TYR A 366 5.60 17.71 18.47
N SER A 367 6.18 18.01 19.64
CA SER A 367 6.07 19.31 20.30
C SER A 367 6.62 20.44 19.41
N ILE A 368 7.79 20.24 18.79
CA ILE A 368 8.41 21.20 17.87
C ILE A 368 7.50 21.46 16.66
N ALA A 369 6.89 20.42 16.09
CA ALA A 369 6.00 20.54 14.94
C ALA A 369 4.73 21.34 15.28
N LEU A 370 4.09 21.04 16.42
CA LEU A 370 2.95 21.83 16.92
C LEU A 370 3.34 23.30 17.09
N GLU A 371 4.44 23.58 17.78
CA GLU A 371 4.96 24.94 17.99
C GLU A 371 5.26 25.68 16.67
N ALA A 372 5.79 24.98 15.67
CA ALA A 372 6.12 25.58 14.38
C ALA A 372 4.89 26.03 13.59
N VAL A 373 3.77 25.29 13.69
CA VAL A 373 2.51 25.63 13.03
C VAL A 373 1.71 26.64 13.85
N MET A 374 1.63 26.44 15.16
CA MET A 374 0.73 27.17 16.05
C MET A 374 1.23 28.57 16.41
N ARG A 375 2.55 28.77 16.58
CA ARG A 375 3.11 30.07 16.99
C ARG A 375 2.83 31.18 15.98
N PRO A 376 3.05 31.02 14.66
CA PRO A 376 2.74 32.07 13.69
C PRO A 376 1.25 32.45 13.69
N ILE A 377 0.36 31.45 13.74
CA ILE A 377 -1.09 31.65 13.80
C ILE A 377 -1.47 32.47 15.05
N TYR A 378 -0.87 32.11 16.20
CA TYR A 378 -1.09 32.81 17.45
C TYR A 378 -0.59 34.25 17.45
N GLU A 379 0.59 34.49 16.88
CA GLU A 379 1.17 35.83 16.76
C GLU A 379 0.35 36.73 15.83
N GLU A 380 -0.25 36.15 14.77
CA GLU A 380 -1.07 36.88 13.80
C GLU A 380 -2.49 37.15 14.31
N SER A 381 -3.14 36.13 14.88
CA SER A 381 -4.60 36.12 15.09
C SER A 381 -5.03 35.77 16.52
N GLY A 382 -4.08 35.49 17.42
CA GLY A 382 -4.35 35.10 18.80
C GLY A 382 -4.75 33.62 18.94
N ARG A 383 -5.48 33.29 20.01
CA ARG A 383 -5.85 31.90 20.30
C ARG A 383 -6.93 31.39 19.34
N PHE A 384 -6.76 30.15 18.87
CA PHE A 384 -7.62 29.47 17.90
C PHE A 384 -8.30 28.23 18.49
N ASP A 385 -9.36 27.78 17.84
CA ASP A 385 -10.04 26.54 18.20
C ASP A 385 -9.27 25.33 17.63
N VAL A 386 -9.29 24.18 18.31
CA VAL A 386 -8.54 22.98 17.90
C VAL A 386 -9.44 21.77 17.78
N VAL A 387 -9.21 20.95 16.75
CA VAL A 387 -9.88 19.66 16.58
C VAL A 387 -8.82 18.57 16.44
N ALA A 388 -8.74 17.64 17.40
CA ALA A 388 -7.69 16.62 17.45
C ALA A 388 -8.24 15.18 17.39
N ASN A 389 -7.83 14.42 16.38
CA ASN A 389 -8.09 12.99 16.25
C ASN A 389 -7.03 12.18 16.99
N TYR A 390 -7.42 11.22 17.84
CA TYR A 390 -6.57 10.26 18.55
C TYR A 390 -7.04 8.81 18.33
N GLU A 391 -7.74 8.53 17.23
CA GLU A 391 -8.15 7.17 16.89
C GLU A 391 -6.94 6.24 16.70
N ASN A 392 -6.92 5.10 17.39
CA ASN A 392 -5.78 4.16 17.40
C ASN A 392 -4.43 4.82 17.75
N PHE A 393 -4.45 5.97 18.41
CA PHE A 393 -3.25 6.61 18.95
C PHE A 393 -2.70 5.76 20.09
N ASP A 394 -1.39 5.50 20.05
CA ASP A 394 -0.67 4.79 21.09
C ASP A 394 0.57 5.57 21.53
N CYS A 395 0.88 5.49 22.82
CA CYS A 395 2.04 6.12 23.41
C CYS A 395 2.50 5.23 24.56
N ARG A 396 3.77 4.83 24.55
CA ARG A 396 4.32 3.96 25.60
C ARG A 396 3.99 4.51 26.98
N ASP A 397 3.66 3.62 27.92
CA ASP A 397 3.22 3.99 29.27
C ASP A 397 4.21 4.93 29.99
N GLU A 398 5.50 4.70 29.79
CA GLU A 398 6.62 5.49 30.30
C GLU A 398 6.69 6.92 29.71
N LEU A 399 6.13 7.15 28.52
CA LEU A 399 6.09 8.44 27.83
C LEU A 399 4.74 9.16 28.01
N ALA A 400 3.69 8.46 28.41
CA ALA A 400 2.34 9.00 28.43
C ALA A 400 2.18 10.24 29.34
N ALA A 401 2.90 10.29 30.47
CA ALA A 401 2.88 11.47 31.34
C ALA A 401 3.52 12.69 30.68
N LEU A 402 4.66 12.49 30.01
CA LEU A 402 5.38 13.54 29.28
C LEU A 402 4.55 14.08 28.11
N PHE A 403 3.95 13.18 27.33
CA PHE A 403 3.05 13.57 26.25
C PHE A 403 1.86 14.40 26.75
N ALA A 404 1.22 13.96 27.85
CA ALA A 404 0.10 14.69 28.43
C ALA A 404 0.50 16.09 28.93
N SER A 405 1.64 16.22 29.61
CA SER A 405 2.15 17.52 30.05
C SER A 405 2.43 18.46 28.87
N MET A 406 3.05 17.95 27.80
CA MET A 406 3.30 18.71 26.58
C MET A 406 2.00 19.22 25.94
N VAL A 407 0.96 18.37 25.82
CA VAL A 407 -0.34 18.78 25.29
C VAL A 407 -0.98 19.86 26.15
N GLN A 408 -0.88 19.76 27.48
CA GLN A 408 -1.41 20.76 28.41
C GLN A 408 -0.70 22.11 28.28
N GLU A 409 0.62 22.11 28.07
CA GLU A 409 1.40 23.34 27.84
C GLU A 409 1.00 24.03 26.52
N ILE A 410 0.87 23.25 25.45
CA ILE A 410 0.41 23.72 24.13
C ILE A 410 -1.01 24.29 24.22
N GLU A 411 -1.92 23.58 24.90
CA GLU A 411 -3.31 24.01 25.12
C GLU A 411 -3.39 25.30 25.92
N ALA A 412 -2.65 25.38 27.03
CA ALA A 412 -2.61 26.57 27.87
C ALA A 412 -2.01 27.78 27.14
N LYS A 413 -1.19 27.59 26.11
CA LYS A 413 -0.57 28.67 25.34
C LYS A 413 -1.48 29.12 24.20
N TYR A 414 -1.93 28.19 23.37
CA TYR A 414 -2.47 28.47 22.05
C TYR A 414 -3.99 28.29 21.92
N TYR A 415 -4.60 27.42 22.73
CA TYR A 415 -5.97 27.00 22.46
C TYR A 415 -6.98 27.97 23.05
N LYS A 416 -7.98 28.32 22.24
CA LYS A 416 -9.21 28.98 22.67
C LYS A 416 -10.23 27.95 23.15
N SER A 417 -10.38 26.85 22.39
CA SER A 417 -11.13 25.65 22.76
C SER A 417 -10.52 24.43 22.06
N ALA A 418 -10.85 23.22 22.52
CA ALA A 418 -10.40 21.98 21.88
C ALA A 418 -11.50 20.92 21.86
N SER A 419 -11.72 20.31 20.69
CA SER A 419 -12.52 19.10 20.51
C SER A 419 -11.60 17.92 20.23
N ARG A 420 -11.81 16.79 20.91
CA ARG A 420 -10.92 15.62 20.84
C ARG A 420 -11.72 14.35 20.56
N TYR A 421 -11.17 13.45 19.74
CA TYR A 421 -11.78 12.14 19.43
C TYR A 421 -10.81 11.01 19.78
N ALA A 422 -11.25 9.96 20.48
CA ALA A 422 -10.36 8.85 20.87
C ALA A 422 -11.09 7.51 21.07
N GLY A 423 -10.66 6.47 20.36
CA GLY A 423 -11.17 5.09 20.51
C GLY A 423 -10.70 4.38 21.79
N HIS A 424 -9.56 4.77 22.37
CA HIS A 424 -8.91 4.06 23.48
C HIS A 424 -9.28 4.59 24.88
N ALA A 425 -9.92 3.77 25.72
CA ALA A 425 -10.47 4.15 27.03
C ALA A 425 -9.44 4.70 28.03
N PHE A 426 -8.21 4.20 28.00
CA PHE A 426 -7.14 4.62 28.91
C PHE A 426 -6.65 6.03 28.61
N PHE A 427 -6.55 6.40 27.32
CA PHE A 427 -6.13 7.73 26.92
C PHE A 427 -7.21 8.78 27.20
N ARG A 428 -8.49 8.38 27.08
CA ARG A 428 -9.64 9.21 27.49
C ARG A 428 -9.56 9.64 28.96
N ALA A 429 -9.17 8.73 29.84
CA ALA A 429 -9.06 9.01 31.28
C ALA A 429 -7.95 10.03 31.62
N LYS A 430 -6.89 10.14 30.79
CA LYS A 430 -5.76 11.05 31.00
C LYS A 430 -5.98 12.47 30.44
N LEU A 431 -6.85 12.63 29.43
CA LEU A 431 -7.10 13.92 28.76
C LEU A 431 -8.39 14.63 29.22
N GLY A 432 -9.15 14.08 30.17
CA GLY A 432 -10.27 14.76 30.84
C GLY A 432 -11.67 14.37 30.35
N LYS A 433 -12.71 15.04 30.88
CA LYS A 433 -14.13 14.69 30.68
C LYS A 433 -14.77 15.26 29.40
N GLU A 434 -14.05 16.04 28.59
CA GLU A 434 -14.56 16.71 27.37
C GLU A 434 -14.35 15.90 26.08
N LEU A 435 -14.35 14.57 26.17
CA LEU A 435 -14.31 13.69 25.01
C LEU A 435 -15.75 13.27 24.70
N GLU A 436 -16.42 13.99 23.80
CA GLU A 436 -17.73 13.59 23.29
C GLU A 436 -17.62 12.57 22.14
N VAL A 437 -18.57 11.65 22.10
CA VAL A 437 -18.80 10.74 20.96
C VAL A 437 -19.64 11.51 19.95
N LEU A 438 -19.13 11.71 18.74
CA LEU A 438 -19.98 11.94 17.57
C LEU A 438 -20.14 10.59 16.87
N ASP A 439 -21.35 10.06 16.85
CA ASP A 439 -21.72 8.90 16.04
C ASP A 439 -21.94 9.35 14.59
N GLU A 440 -21.44 8.60 13.60
CA GLU A 440 -21.65 8.87 12.17
C GLU A 440 -23.14 8.91 11.80
N HIS A 441 -23.99 8.17 12.51
CA HIS A 441 -25.43 8.16 12.31
C HIS A 441 -26.11 9.48 12.70
N ASP A 442 -25.49 10.30 13.54
CA ASP A 442 -26.01 11.59 13.99
C ASP A 442 -25.66 12.75 13.04
N LEU A 443 -24.98 12.51 11.92
CA LEU A 443 -24.71 13.53 10.89
C LEU A 443 -25.59 13.36 9.65
N PHE A 444 -26.12 12.16 9.42
CA PHE A 444 -26.81 11.77 8.18
C PHE A 444 -28.12 12.55 7.91
N PRO A 445 -29.05 12.72 8.89
CA PRO A 445 -30.32 13.42 8.66
C PRO A 445 -30.20 14.94 8.45
N PHE A 446 -29.00 15.49 8.63
CA PHE A 446 -28.77 16.93 8.63
C PHE A 446 -28.35 17.48 7.26
N PHE A 447 -27.82 16.59 6.40
CA PHE A 447 -27.39 16.92 5.03
C PHE A 447 -28.29 16.28 3.96
N ASP A 448 -28.99 15.19 4.25
CA ASP A 448 -29.98 14.56 3.38
C ASP A 448 -31.40 14.87 3.91
N GLN A 449 -31.94 16.03 3.53
CA GLN A 449 -33.18 16.55 4.14
C GLN A 449 -34.44 15.88 3.56
N ASP A 450 -34.33 15.28 2.38
CA ASP A 450 -35.43 14.57 1.72
C ASP A 450 -35.33 13.03 1.83
N GLY A 451 -34.22 12.52 2.39
CA GLY A 451 -34.02 11.12 2.73
C GLY A 451 -33.77 10.24 1.50
N ASN A 452 -33.28 10.82 0.41
CA ASN A 452 -33.11 10.14 -0.86
C ASN A 452 -31.71 9.50 -1.03
N GLY A 453 -30.81 9.70 -0.05
CA GLY A 453 -29.44 9.19 -0.06
C GLY A 453 -28.46 10.01 -0.89
N GLN A 454 -28.84 11.22 -1.31
CA GLN A 454 -28.05 12.18 -2.07
C GLN A 454 -28.09 13.54 -1.39
N VAL A 455 -27.01 14.32 -1.52
CA VAL A 455 -26.95 15.67 -0.95
C VAL A 455 -26.84 16.66 -2.10
N SER A 456 -27.87 17.48 -2.28
CA SER A 456 -27.85 18.56 -3.26
C SER A 456 -26.98 19.73 -2.80
N ALA A 457 -26.55 20.57 -3.74
CA ALA A 457 -25.87 21.82 -3.44
C ALA A 457 -26.60 22.70 -2.42
N LYS A 458 -27.91 22.72 -2.51
CA LYS A 458 -28.77 23.49 -1.61
C LYS A 458 -28.77 22.91 -0.20
N GLU A 459 -28.81 21.59 -0.06
CA GLU A 459 -28.78 20.92 1.24
C GLU A 459 -27.41 20.95 1.88
N MET A 460 -26.34 20.81 1.09
CA MET A 460 -24.95 20.97 1.54
C MET A 460 -24.73 22.37 2.10
N ARG A 461 -25.16 23.40 1.36
CA ARG A 461 -25.10 24.81 1.80
C ARG A 461 -25.89 25.02 3.08
N ALA A 462 -27.12 24.51 3.15
CA ALA A 462 -27.98 24.65 4.33
C ALA A 462 -27.41 23.92 5.57
N GLY A 463 -26.79 22.75 5.39
CA GLY A 463 -26.12 22.00 6.45
C GLY A 463 -24.87 22.72 6.98
N LEU A 464 -24.03 23.21 6.06
CA LEU A 464 -22.84 24.00 6.38
C LEU A 464 -23.19 25.30 7.11
N GLU A 465 -24.20 26.03 6.64
CA GLU A 465 -24.61 27.31 7.25
C GLU A 465 -25.26 27.11 8.63
N ARG A 466 -26.12 26.09 8.77
CA ARG A 466 -26.92 25.90 9.98
C ARG A 466 -26.15 25.23 11.12
N TYR A 467 -25.25 24.31 10.81
CA TYR A 467 -24.61 23.45 11.82
C TYR A 467 -23.11 23.71 11.97
N MET A 468 -22.41 23.98 10.85
CA MET A 468 -20.99 24.37 10.87
C MET A 468 -20.81 25.89 11.01
N ARG A 469 -21.92 26.67 10.97
CA ARG A 469 -21.92 28.14 10.94
C ARG A 469 -21.07 28.74 9.81
N MET A 470 -20.86 27.97 8.75
CA MET A 470 -20.07 28.35 7.59
C MET A 470 -20.97 28.94 6.52
N ASN A 471 -20.75 30.22 6.19
CA ASN A 471 -21.44 30.85 5.08
C ASN A 471 -20.55 30.80 3.83
N VAL A 472 -20.77 29.77 2.99
CA VAL A 472 -19.96 29.48 1.80
C VAL A 472 -20.51 30.21 0.59
N SER A 473 -19.67 30.77 -0.30
CA SER A 473 -20.12 31.35 -1.58
C SER A 473 -20.51 30.28 -2.61
N ASP A 474 -21.11 30.65 -3.75
CA ASP A 474 -21.38 29.68 -4.84
C ASP A 474 -20.08 29.06 -5.40
N ASP A 475 -19.02 29.84 -5.55
CA ASP A 475 -17.71 29.34 -5.99
C ASP A 475 -17.06 28.41 -4.96
N GLN A 476 -17.18 28.72 -3.66
CA GLN A 476 -16.67 27.84 -2.59
C GLN A 476 -17.48 26.57 -2.48
N LEU A 477 -18.81 26.64 -2.61
CA LEU A 477 -19.65 25.47 -2.63
C LEU A 477 -19.33 24.62 -3.87
N GLN A 478 -19.09 25.24 -5.02
CA GLN A 478 -18.64 24.55 -6.23
C GLN A 478 -17.23 23.96 -6.09
N HIS A 479 -16.36 24.51 -5.23
CA HIS A 479 -15.05 23.92 -4.93
C HIS A 479 -15.16 22.76 -3.92
N ILE A 480 -16.00 22.90 -2.90
CA ILE A 480 -16.30 21.87 -1.89
C ILE A 480 -16.99 20.67 -2.53
N MET A 481 -17.94 20.93 -3.43
CA MET A 481 -18.67 19.90 -4.15
C MET A 481 -17.95 19.45 -5.41
N GLY A 482 -17.20 20.33 -6.07
CA GLY A 482 -16.53 20.09 -7.35
C GLY A 482 -15.19 19.36 -7.23
N PHE A 483 -15.09 18.41 -6.31
CA PHE A 483 -14.16 17.31 -6.48
C PHE A 483 -14.78 16.30 -7.48
N PRO A 484 -14.14 16.01 -8.64
CA PRO A 484 -14.72 15.18 -9.70
C PRO A 484 -14.99 13.71 -9.30
N GLU A 485 -14.53 13.27 -8.13
CA GLU A 485 -14.49 11.85 -7.77
C GLU A 485 -15.76 11.32 -7.07
N SER A 486 -16.70 12.19 -6.68
CA SER A 486 -17.86 11.80 -5.87
C SER A 486 -19.22 12.35 -6.32
N GLY A 487 -19.32 13.05 -7.45
CA GLY A 487 -20.59 13.62 -7.94
C GLY A 487 -20.79 13.57 -9.45
N TYR A 488 -22.03 13.81 -9.90
CA TYR A 488 -22.40 14.00 -11.31
C TYR A 488 -23.27 15.24 -11.49
N LEU A 489 -23.31 15.75 -12.73
CA LEU A 489 -23.98 16.99 -13.11
C LEU A 489 -25.13 16.65 -14.07
N ASP A 490 -26.37 17.07 -13.75
CA ASP A 490 -27.52 16.93 -14.65
C ASP A 490 -28.24 18.28 -14.90
N GLU A 491 -29.37 18.23 -15.61
CA GLU A 491 -30.17 19.41 -15.99
C GLU A 491 -30.77 20.20 -14.82
N ASN A 492 -30.71 19.69 -13.59
CA ASN A 492 -31.19 20.33 -12.36
C ASN A 492 -30.06 20.76 -11.39
N GLY A 493 -28.80 20.41 -11.66
CA GLY A 493 -27.64 20.87 -10.87
C GLY A 493 -26.58 19.81 -10.60
N PHE A 494 -25.70 20.09 -9.62
CA PHE A 494 -24.63 19.20 -9.18
C PHE A 494 -25.07 18.35 -7.98
N TYR A 495 -24.85 17.04 -8.04
CA TYR A 495 -25.28 16.06 -7.03
C TYR A 495 -24.08 15.22 -6.54
N LEU A 496 -23.96 15.06 -5.21
CA LEU A 496 -22.92 14.28 -4.55
C LEU A 496 -23.45 12.90 -4.12
N GLN A 497 -22.78 11.82 -4.53
CA GLN A 497 -23.01 10.47 -3.99
C GLN A 497 -22.21 10.29 -2.70
N MET A 498 -22.86 10.51 -1.56
CA MET A 498 -22.23 10.51 -0.24
C MET A 498 -21.59 9.18 0.17
N ASN A 499 -22.02 8.07 -0.42
CA ASN A 499 -21.37 6.77 -0.25
C ASN A 499 -19.89 6.83 -0.66
N LYS A 500 -19.50 7.69 -1.61
CA LYS A 500 -18.09 7.89 -2.01
C LYS A 500 -17.35 8.89 -1.15
N PHE A 501 -17.99 10.02 -0.84
CA PHE A 501 -17.41 11.10 -0.02
C PHE A 501 -17.00 10.61 1.37
N PHE A 502 -17.85 9.81 2.01
CA PHE A 502 -17.50 9.16 3.28
C PHE A 502 -16.72 7.85 3.09
N SER A 503 -16.93 7.04 2.04
CA SER A 503 -16.10 5.81 1.87
C SER A 503 -14.61 6.08 1.71
N HIS A 504 -14.19 7.24 1.20
CA HIS A 504 -12.76 7.51 1.07
C HIS A 504 -12.11 7.88 2.42
N ARG A 505 -12.87 8.45 3.36
CA ARG A 505 -12.42 8.72 4.74
C ARG A 505 -12.75 7.61 5.75
N LEU A 506 -13.74 6.75 5.47
CA LEU A 506 -14.18 5.66 6.35
C LEU A 506 -13.63 4.28 5.98
N ARG A 507 -12.84 4.16 4.91
CA ARG A 507 -12.14 2.90 4.54
C ARG A 507 -10.75 2.74 5.15
N GLN A 508 -10.29 3.70 5.96
CA GLN A 508 -9.44 3.39 7.11
C GLN A 508 -10.37 3.49 8.33
N LYS A 509 -10.89 2.46 8.99
CA LYS A 509 -10.58 1.02 9.13
C LYS A 509 -11.90 0.32 9.64
N PRO A 510 -11.94 -0.94 10.12
CA PRO A 510 -13.14 -1.80 10.12
C PRO A 510 -14.30 -1.37 11.03
#